data_AF-A0A3G1KR82-F1
#
_entry.id   AF-A0A3G1KR82-F1
#
_cell.length_a   1.000
_cell.length_b   1.000
_cell.length_c   1.000
_cell.angle_alpha   90.00
_cell.angle_beta   90.00
_cell.angle_gamma   90.00
#
_symmetry.space_group_name_H-M   'P 1'
#
loop_
_entity.id
_entity.type
_entity.pdbx_description
1 polymer ?
#
loop_
_entity_poly.entity_id
_entity_poly.type
_entity_poly.pdbx_seq_one_letter_code
_entity_poly.pdbx_strand_id
1 'polypeptide(L)'
;MQIKGIARSIVDRLVDRTLKLGQGRNAGCIGFIDEEGYISRTTPLVNGGLSGVPLRMLLDKVVPMHNRSLLEGITFLPSNAVFIMSRPGKTGLITDVSAVDFFNLPVLSVGVKESKGLTGVGSVSPQPEYFDLATKSELVDIETLSASTMAEEREVLKQGTELSLEYLDVSEEVPLVDIPVQETPEGAMRGPGIQFARKSVRSIDKNLAEALVQKSIEAGSGREVAVIATIDEQGHVTGDGDIVVGGMGYVPSRMMASSAVDIQGKSLKDIYSSLVPFEAIFVHTHPGGTGVMHIGDANAGPGSWNRPIIAIGHDPQGKIKGATVIEVNEKLFDLADEDEQLSQAFFTADDPDEEAAIRNRKFGIAQEYTALCKSIEIQ
;
A
#
# COMPACT_ATOMS: atom_id res chain seq x y z
N MET A 1 6.34 -21.17 -6.56
CA MET A 1 5.46 -22.33 -6.31
C MET A 1 4.22 -22.15 -7.17
N GLN A 2 3.74 -23.21 -7.83
CA GLN A 2 2.56 -23.14 -8.69
C GLN A 2 1.31 -23.55 -7.91
N ILE A 3 0.22 -22.80 -8.06
CA ILE A 3 -1.08 -23.11 -7.45
C ILE A 3 -1.81 -24.08 -8.38
N LYS A 4 -2.04 -25.30 -7.91
CA LYS A 4 -2.77 -26.34 -8.66
C LYS A 4 -4.27 -26.35 -8.36
N GLY A 5 -4.70 -25.71 -7.28
CA GLY A 5 -6.10 -25.63 -6.89
C GLY A 5 -6.29 -25.12 -5.47
N ILE A 6 -7.52 -24.76 -5.14
CA ILE A 6 -7.94 -24.32 -3.80
C ILE A 6 -9.08 -25.19 -3.29
N ALA A 7 -9.07 -25.49 -2.00
CA ALA A 7 -10.14 -26.26 -1.38
C ALA A 7 -11.49 -25.53 -1.52
N ARG A 8 -12.49 -26.23 -2.05
CA ARG A 8 -13.84 -25.68 -2.28
C ARG A 8 -14.43 -25.03 -1.03
N SER A 9 -14.27 -25.65 0.13
CA SER A 9 -14.83 -25.15 1.38
C SER A 9 -14.21 -23.83 1.87
N ILE A 10 -12.96 -23.50 1.49
CA ILE A 10 -12.39 -22.15 1.71
C ILE A 10 -13.16 -21.13 0.87
N VAL A 11 -13.38 -21.44 -0.41
CA VAL A 11 -14.06 -20.57 -1.36
C VAL A 11 -15.52 -20.36 -0.97
N ASP A 12 -16.23 -21.43 -0.60
CA ASP A 12 -17.62 -21.37 -0.14
C ASP A 12 -17.75 -20.47 1.11
N ARG A 13 -16.84 -20.60 2.09
CA ARG A 13 -16.81 -19.73 3.26
C ARG A 13 -16.63 -18.25 2.91
N LEU A 14 -15.75 -17.94 1.95
CA LEU A 14 -15.53 -16.57 1.48
C LEU A 14 -16.76 -16.03 0.75
N VAL A 15 -17.38 -16.83 -0.13
CA VAL A 15 -18.60 -16.47 -0.86
C VAL A 15 -19.74 -16.22 0.11
N ASP A 16 -20.00 -17.15 1.03
CA ASP A 16 -21.05 -17.03 2.06
C ASP A 16 -20.82 -15.80 2.93
N ARG A 17 -19.58 -15.54 3.34
CA ARG A 17 -19.27 -14.37 4.16
C ARG A 17 -19.53 -13.09 3.38
N THR A 18 -19.11 -13.03 2.13
CA THR A 18 -19.31 -11.87 1.23
C THR A 18 -20.79 -11.55 1.03
N LEU A 19 -21.60 -12.58 0.74
CA LEU A 19 -23.05 -12.42 0.59
C LEU A 19 -23.71 -11.94 1.89
N LYS A 20 -23.25 -12.41 3.06
CA LYS A 20 -23.73 -11.94 4.37
C LYS A 20 -23.34 -10.50 4.69
N LEU A 21 -22.15 -10.06 4.27
CA LEU A 21 -21.70 -8.68 4.46
C LEU A 21 -22.51 -7.70 3.60
N GLY A 22 -22.90 -8.10 2.39
CA GLY A 22 -23.67 -7.27 1.45
C GLY A 22 -22.92 -6.00 1.03
N GLN A 23 -23.65 -5.07 0.40
CA GLN A 23 -23.18 -3.70 0.09
C GLN A 23 -21.85 -3.62 -0.70
N GLY A 24 -21.54 -4.65 -1.49
CA GLY A 24 -20.28 -4.70 -2.24
C GLY A 24 -19.03 -4.88 -1.37
N ARG A 25 -19.17 -5.32 -0.11
CA ARG A 25 -18.03 -5.56 0.79
C ARG A 25 -17.37 -6.89 0.50
N ASN A 26 -16.05 -6.88 0.42
CA ASN A 26 -15.24 -8.08 0.28
C ASN A 26 -14.98 -8.77 1.64
N ALA A 27 -14.42 -9.97 1.58
CA ALA A 27 -13.82 -10.68 2.69
C ALA A 27 -12.46 -11.22 2.23
N GLY A 28 -11.49 -11.34 3.12
CA GLY A 28 -10.16 -11.84 2.79
C GLY A 28 -9.52 -12.70 3.86
N CYS A 29 -8.50 -13.45 3.48
CA CYS A 29 -7.66 -14.26 4.38
C CYS A 29 -6.29 -14.50 3.74
N ILE A 30 -5.35 -15.01 4.53
CA ILE A 30 -4.08 -15.53 4.03
C ILE A 30 -4.19 -17.06 3.96
N GLY A 31 -3.96 -17.60 2.76
CA GLY A 31 -3.84 -19.03 2.51
C GLY A 31 -2.38 -19.49 2.48
N PHE A 32 -2.18 -20.81 2.51
CA PHE A 32 -0.87 -21.44 2.41
C PHE A 32 -0.91 -22.57 1.39
N ILE A 33 0.04 -22.54 0.45
CA ILE A 33 0.25 -23.59 -0.55
C ILE A 33 0.99 -24.74 0.14
N ASP A 34 0.44 -25.94 0.09
CA ASP A 34 1.08 -27.16 0.57
C ASP A 34 2.11 -27.70 -0.44
N GLU A 35 2.82 -28.78 -0.06
CA GLU A 35 3.87 -29.38 -0.89
C GLU A 35 3.34 -29.94 -2.23
N GLU A 36 2.04 -30.25 -2.30
CA GLU A 36 1.40 -30.76 -3.51
C GLU A 36 0.96 -29.64 -4.46
N GLY A 37 0.95 -28.39 -3.98
CA GLY A 37 0.55 -27.20 -4.74
C GLY A 37 -0.89 -26.78 -4.50
N TYR A 38 -1.56 -27.30 -3.47
CA TYR A 38 -2.95 -26.95 -3.14
C TYR A 38 -3.03 -25.97 -1.98
N ILE A 39 -4.09 -25.15 -1.99
CA ILE A 39 -4.43 -24.28 -0.88
C ILE A 39 -5.51 -24.96 -0.05
N SER A 40 -5.09 -25.59 1.04
CA SER A 40 -5.94 -26.33 1.97
C SER A 40 -5.91 -25.74 3.39
N ARG A 41 -5.09 -24.70 3.61
CA ARG A 41 -4.96 -24.04 4.91
C ARG A 41 -5.09 -22.52 4.79
N THR A 42 -5.86 -21.91 5.69
CA THR A 42 -6.03 -20.44 5.75
C THR A 42 -6.06 -19.90 7.17
N THR A 43 -5.81 -18.60 7.31
CA THR A 43 -6.16 -17.82 8.51
C THR A 43 -7.68 -17.65 8.63
N PRO A 44 -8.18 -17.17 9.79
CA PRO A 44 -9.54 -16.65 9.90
C PRO A 44 -9.84 -15.57 8.86
N LEU A 45 -11.10 -15.46 8.46
CA LEU A 45 -11.57 -14.43 7.52
C LEU A 45 -11.59 -13.05 8.18
N VAL A 46 -11.21 -12.04 7.42
CA VAL A 46 -11.33 -10.63 7.77
C VAL A 46 -12.35 -9.97 6.84
N ASN A 47 -13.24 -9.16 7.41
CA ASN A 47 -14.27 -8.46 6.65
C ASN A 47 -13.67 -7.21 6.01
N GLY A 48 -14.14 -6.87 4.81
CA GLY A 48 -13.85 -5.60 4.17
C GLY A 48 -14.44 -4.43 4.94
N GLY A 49 -13.65 -3.36 5.09
CA GLY A 49 -14.08 -2.04 5.54
C GLY A 49 -14.39 -1.12 4.36
N LEU A 50 -14.42 0.19 4.63
CA LEU A 50 -14.72 1.23 3.64
C LEU A 50 -13.74 1.23 2.45
N SER A 51 -12.48 0.84 2.69
CA SER A 51 -11.40 0.86 1.70
C SER A 51 -11.01 -0.53 1.18
N GLY A 52 -11.87 -1.54 1.36
CA GLY A 52 -11.55 -2.94 1.01
C GLY A 52 -11.10 -3.77 2.20
N VAL A 53 -10.28 -4.81 1.99
CA VAL A 53 -9.79 -5.66 3.10
C VAL A 53 -8.81 -4.85 3.95
N PRO A 54 -9.04 -4.65 5.25
CA PRO A 54 -8.10 -3.99 6.15
C PRO A 54 -6.84 -4.85 6.30
N LEU A 55 -5.72 -4.33 5.81
CA LEU A 55 -4.49 -5.10 5.63
C LEU A 55 -3.79 -5.35 6.97
N ARG A 56 -3.85 -4.40 7.92
CA ARG A 56 -3.24 -4.60 9.23
C ARG A 56 -4.01 -5.66 10.00
N MET A 57 -5.34 -5.59 10.02
CA MET A 57 -6.20 -6.64 10.60
C MET A 57 -6.02 -8.01 9.93
N LEU A 58 -5.80 -8.04 8.62
CA LEU A 58 -5.52 -9.27 7.87
C LEU A 58 -4.18 -9.89 8.29
N LEU A 59 -3.12 -9.10 8.32
CA LEU A 59 -1.79 -9.54 8.76
C LEU A 59 -1.80 -9.95 10.23
N ASP A 60 -2.58 -9.26 11.07
CA ASP A 60 -2.71 -9.57 12.50
C ASP A 60 -3.24 -10.98 12.78
N LYS A 61 -3.97 -11.56 11.80
CA LYS A 61 -4.41 -12.97 11.88
C LYS A 61 -3.28 -13.99 11.84
N VAL A 62 -2.09 -13.60 11.43
CA VAL A 62 -0.95 -14.51 11.25
C VAL A 62 0.32 -14.02 11.92
N VAL A 63 0.50 -12.71 12.07
CA VAL A 63 1.69 -12.03 12.56
C VAL A 63 1.25 -11.00 13.61
N PRO A 64 1.93 -10.83 14.75
CA PRO A 64 1.55 -9.78 15.71
C PRO A 64 1.76 -8.39 15.08
N MET A 65 0.72 -7.64 14.70
CA MET A 65 0.89 -6.37 13.99
C MET A 65 1.09 -5.14 14.88
N HIS A 66 0.94 -5.32 16.19
CA HIS A 66 1.16 -4.24 17.17
C HIS A 66 2.55 -3.63 17.01
N ASN A 67 2.60 -2.29 16.93
CA ASN A 67 3.80 -1.49 16.73
C ASN A 67 4.62 -1.85 15.48
N ARG A 68 3.99 -2.36 14.41
CA ARG A 68 4.66 -2.71 13.16
C ARG A 68 4.07 -2.01 11.95
N SER A 69 4.89 -1.70 10.96
CA SER A 69 4.42 -1.29 9.63
C SER A 69 3.85 -2.46 8.83
N LEU A 70 3.18 -2.17 7.71
CA LEU A 70 2.77 -3.22 6.76
C LEU A 70 3.95 -4.03 6.24
N LEU A 71 5.04 -3.37 5.82
CA LEU A 71 6.26 -4.03 5.34
C LEU A 71 6.84 -4.98 6.39
N GLU A 72 6.95 -4.54 7.64
CA GLU A 72 7.41 -5.40 8.73
C GLU A 72 6.52 -6.64 8.82
N GLY A 73 5.19 -6.48 8.84
CA GLY A 73 4.24 -7.61 8.86
C GLY A 73 4.37 -8.56 7.67
N ILE A 74 4.50 -8.03 6.46
CA ILE A 74 4.61 -8.79 5.21
C ILE A 74 5.89 -9.64 5.19
N THR A 75 6.97 -9.16 5.80
CA THR A 75 8.25 -9.89 5.81
C THR A 75 8.22 -11.15 6.69
N PHE A 76 7.22 -11.31 7.56
CA PHE A 76 6.99 -12.56 8.30
C PHE A 76 6.28 -13.63 7.48
N LEU A 77 5.61 -13.25 6.38
CA LEU A 77 4.86 -14.21 5.58
C LEU A 77 5.83 -15.16 4.87
N PRO A 78 5.62 -16.49 4.97
CA PRO A 78 6.46 -17.45 4.28
C PRO A 78 6.24 -17.37 2.77
N SER A 79 7.19 -17.89 2.00
CA SER A 79 7.13 -17.89 0.53
C SER A 79 5.99 -18.71 -0.08
N ASN A 80 5.32 -19.55 0.73
CA ASN A 80 4.14 -20.31 0.31
C ASN A 80 2.81 -19.64 0.71
N ALA A 81 2.85 -18.43 1.28
CA ALA A 81 1.65 -17.67 1.59
C ALA A 81 0.96 -17.18 0.32
N VAL A 82 -0.37 -17.01 0.38
CA VAL A 82 -1.22 -16.53 -0.70
C VAL A 82 -2.22 -15.55 -0.13
N PHE A 83 -2.38 -14.38 -0.75
CA PHE A 83 -3.44 -13.47 -0.38
C PHE A 83 -4.73 -13.84 -1.11
N ILE A 84 -5.80 -14.15 -0.37
CA ILE A 84 -7.09 -14.55 -0.95
C ILE A 84 -8.12 -13.50 -0.58
N MET A 85 -8.84 -12.97 -1.56
CA MET A 85 -9.96 -12.05 -1.32
C MET A 85 -11.15 -12.37 -2.21
N SER A 86 -12.36 -12.11 -1.71
CA SER A 86 -13.55 -12.06 -2.55
C SER A 86 -13.68 -10.72 -3.27
N ARG A 87 -14.32 -10.74 -4.43
CA ARG A 87 -14.64 -9.56 -5.24
C ARG A 87 -16.12 -9.58 -5.58
N PRO A 88 -16.98 -8.95 -4.75
CA PRO A 88 -18.41 -8.82 -5.06
C PRO A 88 -18.62 -8.04 -6.36
N GLY A 89 -19.60 -8.48 -7.16
CA GLY A 89 -19.89 -7.94 -8.49
C GLY A 89 -18.96 -8.42 -9.61
N LYS A 90 -17.90 -9.19 -9.30
CA LYS A 90 -16.87 -9.61 -10.27
C LYS A 90 -16.89 -11.13 -10.51
N THR A 91 -16.17 -11.57 -11.54
CA THR A 91 -16.09 -12.99 -11.95
C THR A 91 -14.93 -13.75 -11.31
N GLY A 92 -14.00 -13.04 -10.66
CA GLY A 92 -12.75 -13.60 -10.14
C GLY A 92 -11.53 -13.18 -10.97
N LEU A 93 -11.75 -12.65 -12.17
CA LEU A 93 -10.69 -12.05 -12.99
C LEU A 93 -9.97 -10.93 -12.23
N ILE A 94 -8.64 -11.00 -12.21
CA ILE A 94 -7.77 -9.95 -11.67
C ILE A 94 -7.32 -9.09 -12.85
N THR A 95 -7.43 -7.77 -12.70
CA THR A 95 -7.18 -6.79 -13.78
C THR A 95 -6.19 -5.70 -13.34
N ASP A 96 -5.33 -6.02 -12.38
CA ASP A 96 -4.24 -5.21 -11.87
C ASP A 96 -3.21 -6.13 -11.21
N VAL A 97 -1.99 -5.63 -11.03
CA VAL A 97 -0.87 -6.38 -10.44
C VAL A 97 -0.40 -5.78 -9.12
N SER A 98 -1.10 -4.76 -8.59
CA SER A 98 -0.64 -3.94 -7.47
C SER A 98 -0.51 -4.74 -6.18
N ALA A 99 -1.45 -5.66 -5.91
CA ALA A 99 -1.36 -6.51 -4.73
C ALA A 99 -0.20 -7.52 -4.84
N VAL A 100 0.05 -8.06 -6.03
CA VAL A 100 1.16 -8.98 -6.27
C VAL A 100 2.49 -8.26 -6.11
N ASP A 101 2.60 -7.03 -6.61
CA ASP A 101 3.77 -6.18 -6.44
C ASP A 101 4.03 -5.80 -4.97
N PHE A 102 2.98 -5.37 -4.26
CA PHE A 102 3.10 -4.93 -2.87
C PHE A 102 3.49 -6.06 -1.91
N PHE A 103 2.84 -7.23 -2.03
CA PHE A 103 3.07 -8.36 -1.13
C PHE A 103 4.20 -9.29 -1.58
N ASN A 104 4.56 -9.29 -2.87
CA ASN A 104 5.37 -10.33 -3.51
C ASN A 104 4.88 -11.75 -3.17
N LEU A 105 3.56 -11.94 -3.25
CA LEU A 105 2.87 -13.22 -3.00
C LEU A 105 1.81 -13.43 -4.09
N PRO A 106 1.45 -14.69 -4.39
CA PRO A 106 0.29 -14.94 -5.23
C PRO A 106 -0.98 -14.32 -4.63
N VAL A 107 -1.82 -13.77 -5.51
CA VAL A 107 -3.11 -13.18 -5.15
C VAL A 107 -4.21 -13.98 -5.81
N LEU A 108 -5.18 -14.43 -5.01
CA LEU A 108 -6.39 -15.12 -5.45
C LEU A 108 -7.60 -14.23 -5.28
N SER A 109 -8.41 -14.16 -6.33
CA SER A 109 -9.63 -13.37 -6.40
C SER A 109 -10.84 -14.28 -6.62
N VAL A 110 -11.72 -14.32 -5.64
CA VAL A 110 -12.96 -15.11 -5.67
C VAL A 110 -14.11 -14.22 -6.13
N GLY A 111 -14.59 -14.44 -7.35
CA GLY A 111 -15.71 -13.69 -7.92
C GLY A 111 -17.04 -14.07 -7.28
N VAL A 112 -17.79 -13.07 -6.79
CA VAL A 112 -19.11 -13.27 -6.18
C VAL A 112 -20.14 -12.40 -6.87
N LYS A 113 -21.23 -12.99 -7.37
CA LYS A 113 -22.39 -12.27 -7.91
C LYS A 113 -23.63 -12.68 -7.14
N GLU A 114 -24.41 -11.71 -6.65
CA GLU A 114 -25.57 -11.98 -5.77
C GLU A 114 -26.53 -13.04 -6.33
N SER A 115 -26.81 -13.00 -7.64
CA SER A 115 -27.73 -13.95 -8.28
C SER A 115 -27.15 -15.33 -8.57
N LYS A 116 -25.82 -15.51 -8.47
CA LYS A 116 -25.12 -16.74 -8.85
C LYS A 116 -24.24 -17.33 -7.75
N GLY A 117 -24.00 -16.60 -6.67
CA GLY A 117 -22.97 -16.93 -5.69
C GLY A 117 -21.57 -16.88 -6.32
N LEU A 118 -20.81 -17.95 -6.16
CA LEU A 118 -19.50 -18.13 -6.78
C LEU A 118 -19.59 -18.03 -8.31
N THR A 119 -18.73 -17.22 -8.92
CA THR A 119 -18.64 -17.11 -10.39
C THR A 119 -17.33 -17.69 -10.94
N GLY A 120 -16.24 -17.62 -10.20
CA GLY A 120 -14.93 -18.10 -10.62
C GLY A 120 -13.85 -17.71 -9.62
N VAL A 121 -12.67 -18.31 -9.77
CA VAL A 121 -11.48 -18.00 -8.97
C VAL A 121 -10.33 -17.72 -9.91
N GLY A 122 -9.81 -16.50 -9.88
CA GLY A 122 -8.62 -16.10 -10.63
C GLY A 122 -7.40 -16.04 -9.71
N SER A 123 -6.22 -16.21 -10.29
CA SER A 123 -4.96 -15.99 -9.61
C SER A 123 -3.96 -15.22 -10.46
N VAL A 124 -3.13 -14.42 -9.81
CA VAL A 124 -1.92 -13.84 -10.39
C VAL A 124 -0.77 -14.21 -9.46
N SER A 125 0.28 -14.80 -10.02
CA SER A 125 1.51 -15.12 -9.28
C SER A 125 2.57 -14.04 -9.50
N PRO A 126 3.48 -13.79 -8.55
CA PRO A 126 4.55 -12.82 -8.73
C PRO A 126 5.49 -13.20 -9.89
N GLN A 127 5.71 -12.24 -10.79
CA GLN A 127 6.62 -12.37 -11.93
C GLN A 127 7.31 -11.02 -12.19
N PRO A 128 8.60 -11.01 -12.60
CA PRO A 128 9.33 -9.77 -12.90
C PRO A 128 8.58 -8.82 -13.84
N GLU A 129 8.02 -9.35 -14.92
CA GLU A 129 7.24 -8.61 -15.91
C GLU A 129 6.01 -7.90 -15.29
N TYR A 130 5.40 -8.46 -14.26
CA TYR A 130 4.25 -7.85 -13.60
C TYR A 130 4.66 -6.67 -12.71
N PHE A 131 5.87 -6.70 -12.14
CA PHE A 131 6.40 -5.54 -11.42
C PHE A 131 6.78 -4.41 -12.38
N ASP A 132 7.26 -4.75 -13.57
CA ASP A 132 7.50 -3.79 -14.64
C ASP A 132 6.17 -3.19 -15.16
N LEU A 133 5.10 -3.99 -15.27
CA LEU A 133 3.75 -3.49 -15.57
C LEU A 133 3.23 -2.52 -14.50
N ALA A 134 3.43 -2.83 -13.21
CA ALA A 134 3.09 -1.92 -12.12
C ALA A 134 3.83 -0.57 -12.26
N THR A 135 5.11 -0.61 -12.65
CA THR A 135 5.92 0.59 -12.93
C THR A 135 5.31 1.40 -14.08
N LYS A 136 4.98 0.73 -15.20
CA LYS A 136 4.32 1.36 -16.35
C LYS A 136 2.99 2.01 -15.97
N SER A 137 2.23 1.37 -15.09
CA SER A 137 0.97 1.92 -14.55
C SER A 137 1.18 3.23 -13.82
N GLU A 138 2.11 3.28 -12.85
CA GLU A 138 2.39 4.50 -12.09
C GLU A 138 2.91 5.63 -13.02
N LEU A 139 3.70 5.28 -14.05
CA LEU A 139 4.17 6.24 -15.05
C LEU A 139 3.02 6.82 -15.89
N VAL A 140 2.12 5.98 -16.40
CA VAL A 140 0.94 6.43 -17.17
C VAL A 140 0.06 7.34 -16.31
N ASP A 141 -0.15 7.01 -15.04
CA ASP A 141 -0.92 7.85 -14.12
C ASP A 141 -0.26 9.23 -13.93
N ILE A 142 1.06 9.28 -13.77
CA ILE A 142 1.81 10.54 -13.69
C ILE A 142 1.74 11.33 -15.01
N GLU A 143 1.96 10.66 -16.13
CA GLU A 143 1.97 11.29 -17.45
C GLU A 143 0.60 11.90 -17.77
N THR A 144 -0.48 11.24 -17.39
CA THR A 144 -1.86 11.72 -17.56
C THR A 144 -2.05 13.07 -16.87
N LEU A 145 -1.53 13.21 -15.66
CA LEU A 145 -1.60 14.45 -14.88
C LEU A 145 -0.68 15.56 -15.43
N SER A 146 0.37 15.18 -16.16
CA SER A 146 1.34 16.11 -16.73
C SER A 146 1.02 16.56 -18.16
N ALA A 147 0.07 15.91 -18.83
CA ALA A 147 -0.30 16.20 -20.20
C ALA A 147 -0.76 17.67 -20.33
N SER A 148 -0.10 18.41 -21.22
CA SER A 148 -0.31 19.85 -21.40
C SER A 148 -1.15 20.17 -22.64
N THR A 149 -1.34 19.19 -23.52
CA THR A 149 -2.15 19.31 -24.73
C THR A 149 -3.11 18.14 -24.89
N MET A 150 -4.22 18.38 -25.60
CA MET A 150 -5.17 17.31 -25.96
C MET A 150 -4.53 16.17 -26.78
N ALA A 151 -3.44 16.45 -27.48
CA ALA A 151 -2.72 15.45 -28.27
C ALA A 151 -1.88 14.53 -27.37
N GLU A 152 -1.16 15.12 -26.40
CA GLU A 152 -0.43 14.38 -25.37
C GLU A 152 -1.38 13.53 -24.53
N GLU A 153 -2.45 14.14 -24.01
CA GLU A 153 -3.44 13.43 -23.19
C GLU A 153 -4.06 12.25 -23.95
N ARG A 154 -4.39 12.45 -25.23
CA ARG A 154 -4.90 11.35 -26.08
C ARG A 154 -3.91 10.20 -26.20
N GLU A 155 -2.61 10.48 -26.29
CA GLU A 155 -1.60 9.44 -26.43
C GLU A 155 -1.41 8.66 -25.11
N VAL A 156 -1.36 9.36 -23.98
CA VAL A 156 -1.28 8.72 -22.66
C VAL A 156 -2.52 7.85 -22.39
N LEU A 157 -3.72 8.32 -22.76
CA LEU A 157 -4.95 7.52 -22.63
C LEU A 157 -4.94 6.25 -23.48
N LYS A 158 -4.29 6.26 -24.66
CA LYS A 158 -4.09 5.03 -25.44
C LYS A 158 -3.16 4.08 -24.72
N GLN A 159 -2.04 4.56 -24.19
CA GLN A 159 -1.11 3.72 -23.41
C GLN A 159 -1.79 3.10 -22.19
N GLY A 160 -2.61 3.86 -21.47
CA GLY A 160 -3.42 3.34 -20.36
C GLY A 160 -4.45 2.29 -20.81
N THR A 161 -5.03 2.45 -22.01
CA THR A 161 -5.93 1.46 -22.60
C THR A 161 -5.19 0.18 -22.97
N GLU A 162 -4.01 0.29 -23.59
CA GLU A 162 -3.15 -0.85 -23.91
C GLU A 162 -2.74 -1.61 -22.65
N LEU A 163 -2.28 -0.89 -21.62
CA LEU A 163 -1.97 -1.47 -20.31
C LEU A 163 -3.17 -2.20 -19.68
N SER A 164 -4.37 -1.61 -19.79
CA SER A 164 -5.59 -2.23 -19.30
C SER A 164 -5.92 -3.53 -20.05
N LEU A 165 -5.58 -3.63 -21.33
CA LEU A 165 -5.73 -4.85 -22.11
C LEU A 165 -4.70 -5.90 -21.69
N GLU A 166 -3.43 -5.51 -21.47
CA GLU A 166 -2.38 -6.40 -20.96
C GLU A 166 -2.79 -7.03 -19.61
N TYR A 167 -3.44 -6.27 -18.72
CA TYR A 167 -3.96 -6.79 -17.45
C TYR A 167 -5.09 -7.81 -17.58
N LEU A 168 -5.73 -7.96 -18.74
CA LEU A 168 -6.74 -9.01 -18.91
C LEU A 168 -6.12 -10.40 -19.01
N ASP A 169 -4.84 -10.47 -19.40
CA ASP A 169 -4.14 -11.71 -19.72
C ASP A 169 -3.20 -12.20 -18.60
N VAL A 170 -3.08 -11.44 -17.49
CA VAL A 170 -2.20 -11.82 -16.36
C VAL A 170 -2.83 -12.86 -15.43
N SER A 171 -4.15 -13.01 -15.47
CA SER A 171 -4.90 -13.84 -14.52
C SER A 171 -5.16 -15.23 -15.07
N GLU A 172 -4.83 -16.24 -14.27
CA GLU A 172 -5.12 -17.65 -14.56
C GLU A 172 -6.32 -18.15 -13.74
N GLU A 173 -7.09 -19.10 -14.28
CA GLU A 173 -8.18 -19.75 -13.53
C GLU A 173 -7.61 -20.78 -12.54
N VAL A 174 -8.10 -20.76 -11.30
CA VAL A 174 -7.74 -21.74 -10.26
C VAL A 174 -8.85 -22.76 -10.08
N PRO A 175 -8.60 -24.07 -10.25
CA PRO A 175 -9.61 -25.08 -10.07
C PRO A 175 -9.98 -25.27 -8.60
N LEU A 176 -11.25 -25.59 -8.38
CA LEU A 176 -11.76 -25.98 -7.06
C LEU A 176 -11.60 -27.48 -6.86
N VAL A 177 -10.99 -27.86 -5.75
CA VAL A 177 -10.78 -29.26 -5.39
C VAL A 177 -11.44 -29.58 -4.05
N ASP A 178 -11.91 -30.82 -3.92
CA ASP A 178 -12.54 -31.30 -2.70
C ASP A 178 -11.48 -31.99 -1.82
N ILE A 179 -10.80 -31.18 -1.01
CA ILE A 179 -9.76 -31.62 -0.06
C ILE A 179 -10.06 -31.13 1.35
N PRO A 180 -9.59 -31.83 2.41
CA PRO A 180 -9.78 -31.39 3.79
C PRO A 180 -9.12 -30.02 4.04
N VAL A 181 -9.80 -29.17 4.80
CA VAL A 181 -9.30 -27.84 5.18
C VAL A 181 -8.79 -27.83 6.60
N GLN A 182 -7.68 -27.12 6.81
CA GLN A 182 -7.11 -26.84 8.12
C GLN A 182 -7.14 -25.33 8.38
N GLU A 183 -7.43 -24.92 9.60
CA GLU A 183 -7.26 -23.51 9.99
C GLU A 183 -5.88 -23.30 10.60
N THR A 184 -5.22 -22.22 10.19
CA THR A 184 -4.02 -21.73 10.86
C THR A 184 -4.45 -20.96 12.11
N PRO A 185 -3.92 -21.30 13.31
CA PRO A 185 -4.17 -20.52 14.52
C PRO A 185 -3.74 -19.06 14.37
N GLU A 186 -4.45 -18.17 15.04
CA GLU A 186 -4.08 -16.75 15.08
C GLU A 186 -2.67 -16.57 15.68
N GLY A 187 -1.84 -15.75 15.05
CA GLY A 187 -0.45 -15.53 15.47
C GLY A 187 0.45 -16.76 15.36
N ALA A 188 0.15 -17.67 14.43
CA ALA A 188 0.95 -18.88 14.20
C ALA A 188 2.39 -18.58 13.74
N MET A 189 2.62 -17.45 13.05
CA MET A 189 3.97 -17.08 12.61
C MET A 189 4.68 -16.28 13.71
N ARG A 190 5.80 -16.84 14.18
CA ARG A 190 6.67 -16.22 15.19
C ARG A 190 8.11 -16.30 14.72
N GLY A 191 8.85 -15.21 14.85
CA GLY A 191 10.25 -15.13 14.45
C GLY A 191 10.75 -13.68 14.43
N PRO A 192 12.03 -13.45 14.14
CA PRO A 192 12.52 -12.11 13.84
C PRO A 192 12.21 -11.83 12.37
N GLY A 193 11.04 -11.27 12.06
CA GLY A 193 10.88 -10.57 10.78
C GLY A 193 11.87 -9.41 10.68
N ILE A 194 11.82 -8.64 9.60
CA ILE A 194 12.74 -7.51 9.46
C ILE A 194 12.39 -6.46 10.51
N GLN A 195 13.42 -6.00 11.23
CA GLN A 195 13.31 -4.90 12.19
C GLN A 195 14.14 -3.74 11.66
N PHE A 196 13.50 -2.61 11.39
CA PHE A 196 14.21 -1.43 10.90
C PHE A 196 14.62 -0.51 12.05
N ALA A 197 15.68 0.27 11.81
CA ALA A 197 16.12 1.30 12.74
C ALA A 197 15.13 2.48 12.70
N ARG A 198 14.57 2.85 13.85
CA ARG A 198 13.66 4.01 14.00
C ARG A 198 14.46 5.21 14.50
N LYS A 199 15.29 5.78 13.63
CA LYS A 199 16.12 6.95 13.97
C LYS A 199 15.24 8.20 14.09
N SER A 200 15.54 9.05 15.08
CA SER A 200 14.92 10.37 15.19
C SER A 200 15.53 11.34 14.19
N VAL A 201 14.70 12.21 13.64
CA VAL A 201 15.07 13.20 12.63
C VAL A 201 15.11 14.57 13.30
N ARG A 202 16.18 15.32 13.07
CA ARG A 202 16.43 16.64 13.67
C ARG A 202 16.54 17.73 12.63
N SER A 203 17.23 17.46 11.52
CA SER A 203 17.44 18.45 10.45
C SER A 203 17.57 17.80 9.09
N ILE A 204 17.46 18.63 8.05
CA ILE A 204 17.69 18.27 6.65
C ILE A 204 18.70 19.22 6.01
N ASP A 205 19.53 18.69 5.12
CA ASP A 205 20.46 19.47 4.32
C ASP A 205 19.71 20.52 3.48
N LYS A 206 20.18 21.77 3.58
CA LYS A 206 19.59 22.90 2.88
C LYS A 206 19.65 22.76 1.36
N ASN A 207 20.74 22.23 0.81
CA ASN A 207 20.88 22.11 -0.64
C ASN A 207 19.89 21.07 -1.18
N LEU A 208 19.68 19.96 -0.45
CA LEU A 208 18.65 19.00 -0.76
C LEU A 208 17.25 19.64 -0.77
N ALA A 209 16.91 20.39 0.27
CA ALA A 209 15.61 21.05 0.35
C ALA A 209 15.39 22.07 -0.79
N GLU A 210 16.41 22.86 -1.11
CA GLU A 210 16.38 23.82 -2.22
C GLU A 210 16.29 23.12 -3.58
N ALA A 211 17.01 22.01 -3.79
CA ALA A 211 16.96 21.22 -5.02
C ALA A 211 15.57 20.61 -5.27
N LEU A 212 14.94 20.06 -4.23
CA LEU A 212 13.56 19.55 -4.30
C LEU A 212 12.58 20.67 -4.66
N VAL A 213 12.67 21.82 -4.00
CA VAL A 213 11.76 22.94 -4.26
C VAL A 213 11.93 23.48 -5.68
N GLN A 214 13.18 23.61 -6.14
CA GLN A 214 13.48 24.00 -7.51
C GLN A 214 12.87 23.01 -8.51
N LYS A 215 13.02 21.71 -8.28
CA LYS A 215 12.44 20.68 -9.14
C LYS A 215 10.90 20.70 -9.12
N SER A 216 10.28 21.01 -7.99
CA SER A 216 8.82 21.15 -7.87
C SER A 216 8.30 22.34 -8.70
N ILE A 217 9.00 23.47 -8.72
CA ILE A 217 8.66 24.62 -9.56
C ILE A 217 8.76 24.25 -11.04
N GLU A 218 9.82 23.54 -11.43
CA GLU A 218 10.03 23.06 -12.81
C GLU A 218 8.95 22.08 -13.26
N ALA A 219 8.52 21.18 -12.37
CA ALA A 219 7.48 20.19 -12.66
C ALA A 219 6.09 20.80 -12.89
N GLY A 220 5.86 22.02 -12.38
CA GLY A 220 4.60 22.74 -12.51
C GLY A 220 3.71 22.68 -11.25
N SER A 221 2.79 23.64 -11.17
CA SER A 221 1.96 23.86 -9.98
C SER A 221 1.17 22.61 -9.59
N GLY A 222 1.22 22.27 -8.30
CA GLY A 222 0.43 21.19 -7.70
C GLY A 222 1.05 19.81 -7.79
N ARG A 223 2.22 19.66 -8.44
CA ARG A 223 2.95 18.38 -8.47
C ARG A 223 3.94 18.28 -7.33
N GLU A 224 3.90 17.13 -6.68
CA GLU A 224 4.89 16.79 -5.66
C GLU A 224 6.13 16.21 -6.33
N VAL A 225 7.29 16.51 -5.75
CA VAL A 225 8.55 15.85 -6.11
C VAL A 225 9.12 15.23 -4.86
N ALA A 226 9.85 14.14 -5.02
CA ALA A 226 10.41 13.43 -3.88
C ALA A 226 11.73 12.75 -4.20
N VAL A 227 12.38 12.31 -3.13
CA VAL A 227 13.61 11.54 -3.17
C VAL A 227 13.71 10.67 -1.92
N ILE A 228 14.39 9.53 -2.05
CA ILE A 228 14.88 8.77 -0.91
C ILE A 228 16.23 9.36 -0.48
N ALA A 229 16.28 9.81 0.76
CA ALA A 229 17.47 10.31 1.43
C ALA A 229 17.89 9.36 2.57
N THR A 230 19.00 9.64 3.25
CA THR A 230 19.55 8.85 4.35
C THR A 230 19.63 9.66 5.64
N ILE A 231 19.42 9.00 6.79
CA ILE A 231 19.52 9.61 8.13
C ILE A 231 20.82 9.15 8.82
N ASP A 232 21.67 10.10 9.18
CA ASP A 232 22.90 9.83 9.93
C ASP A 232 22.63 9.53 11.43
N GLU A 233 23.70 9.30 12.21
CA GLU A 233 23.61 9.03 13.65
C GLU A 233 23.21 10.26 14.48
N GLN A 234 23.37 11.47 13.92
CA GLN A 234 23.00 12.73 14.56
C GLN A 234 21.54 13.12 14.27
N GLY A 235 20.87 12.41 13.35
CA GLY A 235 19.51 12.70 12.90
C GLY A 235 19.46 13.78 11.81
N HIS A 236 20.57 14.01 11.10
CA HIS A 236 20.63 14.88 9.94
C HIS A 236 20.38 14.09 8.65
N VAL A 237 19.65 14.70 7.71
CA VAL A 237 19.20 14.06 6.48
C VAL A 237 19.94 14.60 5.28
N THR A 238 20.61 13.72 4.53
CA THR A 238 21.33 14.03 3.29
C THR A 238 20.78 13.22 2.13
N GLY A 239 20.71 13.83 0.95
CA GLY A 239 20.13 13.21 -0.24
C GLY A 239 21.19 12.51 -1.08
N ASP A 240 20.95 11.23 -1.38
CA ASP A 240 21.84 10.41 -2.20
C ASP A 240 21.18 9.89 -3.49
N GLY A 241 19.87 10.17 -3.69
CA GLY A 241 19.07 9.69 -4.82
C GLY A 241 18.70 10.77 -5.85
N ASP A 242 18.18 10.32 -7.00
CA ASP A 242 17.62 11.15 -8.05
C ASP A 242 16.25 11.71 -7.67
N ILE A 243 16.01 13.00 -7.88
CA ILE A 243 14.70 13.59 -7.59
C ILE A 243 13.67 13.12 -8.63
N VAL A 244 12.63 12.47 -8.16
CA VAL A 244 11.50 11.98 -8.96
C VAL A 244 10.31 12.92 -8.87
N VAL A 245 9.47 12.94 -9.90
CA VAL A 245 8.26 13.78 -9.97
C VAL A 245 7.04 12.89 -9.83
N GLY A 246 6.20 13.16 -8.83
CA GLY A 246 4.95 12.47 -8.58
C GLY A 246 3.75 13.09 -9.29
N GLY A 247 2.58 12.74 -8.78
CA GLY A 247 1.28 13.27 -9.19
C GLY A 247 0.87 14.52 -8.41
N MET A 248 -0.43 14.83 -8.46
CA MET A 248 -1.03 15.90 -7.65
C MET A 248 -1.43 15.37 -6.28
N GLY A 249 -0.67 15.72 -5.24
CA GLY A 249 -0.94 15.31 -3.85
C GLY A 249 -0.46 13.91 -3.47
N TYR A 250 0.39 13.28 -4.29
CA TYR A 250 1.02 12.01 -3.95
C TYR A 250 2.25 11.72 -4.82
N VAL A 251 3.17 10.88 -4.29
CA VAL A 251 4.24 10.23 -5.07
C VAL A 251 4.03 8.72 -5.06
N PRO A 252 3.91 8.06 -6.22
CA PRO A 252 3.76 6.61 -6.30
C PRO A 252 4.94 5.85 -5.68
N SER A 253 4.69 4.65 -5.14
CA SER A 253 5.68 3.94 -4.33
C SER A 253 6.83 3.38 -5.16
N ARG A 254 6.60 2.95 -6.41
CA ARG A 254 7.70 2.50 -7.27
C ARG A 254 8.50 3.67 -7.80
N MET A 255 7.84 4.80 -8.10
CA MET A 255 8.51 6.05 -8.47
C MET A 255 9.39 6.59 -7.33
N MET A 256 8.91 6.56 -6.09
CA MET A 256 9.75 6.90 -4.94
C MET A 256 10.98 5.98 -4.87
N ALA A 257 10.80 4.67 -5.02
CA ALA A 257 11.91 3.72 -4.95
C ALA A 257 12.95 3.91 -6.06
N SER A 258 12.52 4.27 -7.29
CA SER A 258 13.44 4.49 -8.41
C SER A 258 14.38 5.66 -8.22
N SER A 259 14.12 6.53 -7.24
CA SER A 259 15.07 7.59 -6.84
C SER A 259 16.40 7.05 -6.29
N ALA A 260 16.42 5.86 -5.70
CA ALA A 260 17.62 5.35 -5.01
C ALA A 260 18.12 3.99 -5.51
N VAL A 261 17.26 3.17 -6.10
CA VAL A 261 17.62 1.80 -6.48
C VAL A 261 17.00 1.39 -7.82
N ASP A 262 17.61 0.39 -8.47
CA ASP A 262 17.03 -0.24 -9.65
C ASP A 262 15.79 -1.08 -9.28
N ILE A 263 14.62 -0.63 -9.74
CA ILE A 263 13.32 -1.27 -9.47
C ILE A 263 12.93 -2.33 -10.51
N GLN A 264 13.68 -2.47 -11.61
CA GLN A 264 13.28 -3.34 -12.73
C GLN A 264 13.18 -4.80 -12.29
N GLY A 265 12.07 -5.45 -12.64
CA GLY A 265 11.80 -6.86 -12.35
C GLY A 265 11.71 -7.19 -10.86
N LYS A 266 11.53 -6.18 -9.99
CA LYS A 266 11.53 -6.36 -8.52
C LYS A 266 10.24 -5.84 -7.90
N SER A 267 9.73 -6.61 -6.95
CA SER A 267 8.53 -6.28 -6.17
C SER A 267 8.80 -5.15 -5.20
N LEU A 268 7.78 -4.38 -4.83
CA LEU A 268 7.89 -3.36 -3.79
C LEU A 268 8.34 -3.93 -2.44
N LYS A 269 7.86 -5.13 -2.07
CA LYS A 269 8.34 -5.82 -0.86
C LYS A 269 9.86 -5.98 -0.90
N ASP A 270 10.41 -6.55 -1.98
CA ASP A 270 11.85 -6.84 -2.06
C ASP A 270 12.67 -5.54 -2.10
N ILE A 271 12.21 -4.55 -2.87
CA ILE A 271 12.81 -3.22 -2.95
C ILE A 271 12.94 -2.59 -1.57
N TYR A 272 11.84 -2.43 -0.83
CA TYR A 272 11.85 -1.70 0.44
C TYR A 272 12.38 -2.51 1.62
N SER A 273 12.38 -3.85 1.53
CA SER A 273 12.93 -4.72 2.56
C SER A 273 14.42 -5.00 2.44
N SER A 274 14.99 -4.90 1.23
CA SER A 274 16.34 -5.43 0.97
C SER A 274 17.25 -4.49 0.17
N LEU A 275 16.72 -3.58 -0.65
CA LEU A 275 17.53 -2.74 -1.54
C LEU A 275 17.60 -1.29 -1.05
N VAL A 276 16.46 -0.73 -0.65
CA VAL A 276 16.41 0.60 -0.04
C VAL A 276 17.09 0.53 1.33
N PRO A 277 18.04 1.43 1.64
CA PRO A 277 18.74 1.44 2.92
C PRO A 277 17.79 1.43 4.13
N PHE A 278 18.24 0.85 5.25
CA PHE A 278 17.42 0.79 6.47
C PHE A 278 17.31 2.13 7.19
N GLU A 279 18.31 2.98 7.00
CA GLU A 279 18.39 4.37 7.43
C GLU A 279 17.71 5.35 6.45
N ALA A 280 17.03 4.84 5.43
CA ALA A 280 16.36 5.68 4.44
C ALA A 280 15.23 6.52 5.06
N ILE A 281 14.96 7.64 4.41
CA ILE A 281 13.85 8.53 4.72
C ILE A 281 13.28 9.09 3.43
N PHE A 282 11.96 9.26 3.38
CA PHE A 282 11.32 9.87 2.22
C PHE A 282 11.28 11.38 2.43
N VAL A 283 11.68 12.13 1.41
CA VAL A 283 11.61 13.59 1.44
C VAL A 283 10.82 14.03 0.22
N HIS A 284 9.72 14.75 0.42
CA HIS A 284 8.89 15.28 -0.65
C HIS A 284 8.53 16.74 -0.45
N THR A 285 8.00 17.38 -1.49
CA THR A 285 7.51 18.77 -1.42
C THR A 285 6.01 18.83 -1.20
N HIS A 286 5.56 19.85 -0.46
CA HIS A 286 4.16 20.24 -0.33
C HIS A 286 3.98 21.64 -0.96
N PRO A 287 3.69 21.73 -2.27
CA PRO A 287 3.46 23.00 -2.94
C PRO A 287 2.29 23.78 -2.32
N GLY A 288 2.50 25.05 -1.98
CA GLY A 288 1.49 25.93 -1.37
C GLY A 288 1.38 25.81 0.15
N GLY A 289 1.87 24.73 0.75
CA GLY A 289 1.80 24.45 2.18
C GLY A 289 3.03 24.91 3.00
N THR A 290 3.02 24.57 4.29
CA THR A 290 4.15 24.77 5.23
C THR A 290 4.93 23.47 5.50
N GLY A 291 4.57 22.39 4.80
CA GLY A 291 5.13 21.06 5.01
C GLY A 291 4.37 20.25 6.07
N VAL A 292 3.19 20.68 6.52
CA VAL A 292 2.32 19.87 7.39
C VAL A 292 1.69 18.76 6.58
N MET A 293 1.81 17.53 7.09
CA MET A 293 1.36 16.31 6.43
C MET A 293 -0.02 15.85 6.92
N HIS A 294 -0.67 15.05 6.08
CA HIS A 294 -1.94 14.40 6.35
C HIS A 294 -1.78 12.88 6.51
N ILE A 295 -2.87 12.19 6.87
CA ILE A 295 -2.90 10.73 7.04
C ILE A 295 -2.35 9.97 5.82
N GLY A 296 -2.51 10.51 4.61
CA GLY A 296 -1.94 9.92 3.39
C GLY A 296 -0.43 9.76 3.45
N ASP A 297 0.29 10.80 3.88
CA ASP A 297 1.77 10.78 4.01
C ASP A 297 2.21 9.80 5.09
N ALA A 298 1.51 9.82 6.23
CA ALA A 298 1.80 8.93 7.36
C ALA A 298 1.70 7.46 6.94
N ASN A 299 0.70 7.12 6.13
CA ASN A 299 0.54 5.77 5.58
C ASN A 299 1.52 5.48 4.43
N ALA A 300 1.80 6.45 3.57
CA ALA A 300 2.70 6.31 2.42
C ALA A 300 4.19 6.28 2.79
N GLY A 301 4.57 6.67 4.02
CA GLY A 301 5.92 6.51 4.58
C GLY A 301 5.94 5.51 5.73
N PRO A 302 5.81 5.97 6.98
CA PRO A 302 6.05 5.15 8.17
C PRO A 302 5.05 3.99 8.34
N GLY A 303 3.77 4.20 8.01
CA GLY A 303 2.73 3.18 8.15
C GLY A 303 2.93 1.97 7.22
N SER A 304 3.27 2.19 5.96
CA SER A 304 3.50 1.11 4.99
C SER A 304 4.93 0.60 5.02
N TRP A 305 5.92 1.48 4.94
CA TRP A 305 7.31 1.11 4.62
C TRP A 305 8.26 1.19 5.81
N ASN A 306 7.77 1.61 6.99
CA ASN A 306 8.61 1.82 8.16
C ASN A 306 9.76 2.83 7.93
N ARG A 307 9.52 3.82 7.06
CA ARG A 307 10.45 4.90 6.78
C ARG A 307 9.84 6.21 7.25
N PRO A 308 10.55 7.06 8.01
CA PRO A 308 10.07 8.42 8.26
C PRO A 308 9.82 9.14 6.94
N ILE A 309 9.01 10.20 7.00
CA ILE A 309 8.69 11.02 5.83
C ILE A 309 8.79 12.51 6.19
N ILE A 310 9.47 13.30 5.36
CA ILE A 310 9.63 14.74 5.48
C ILE A 310 8.87 15.43 4.36
N ALA A 311 8.07 16.43 4.70
CA ALA A 311 7.48 17.35 3.74
C ALA A 311 8.13 18.74 3.82
N ILE A 312 8.61 19.24 2.68
CA ILE A 312 9.14 20.59 2.49
C ILE A 312 8.04 21.48 1.92
N GLY A 313 7.51 22.40 2.72
CA GLY A 313 6.53 23.37 2.27
C GLY A 313 7.16 24.55 1.58
N HIS A 314 6.63 24.96 0.44
CA HIS A 314 7.07 26.18 -0.26
C HIS A 314 5.90 26.93 -0.92
N ASP A 315 6.11 28.21 -1.22
CA ASP A 315 5.15 28.99 -2.01
C ASP A 315 5.38 28.85 -3.53
N PRO A 316 4.50 29.43 -4.37
CA PRO A 316 4.65 29.36 -5.83
C PRO A 316 5.91 30.03 -6.37
N GLN A 317 6.63 30.84 -5.57
CA GLN A 317 7.90 31.46 -5.94
C GLN A 317 9.11 30.61 -5.50
N GLY A 318 8.89 29.45 -4.90
CA GLY A 318 9.96 28.59 -4.41
C GLY A 318 10.51 28.98 -3.06
N LYS A 319 9.88 29.92 -2.34
CA LYS A 319 10.34 30.25 -0.99
C LYS A 319 9.88 29.15 -0.03
N ILE A 320 10.86 28.49 0.59
CA ILE A 320 10.61 27.50 1.63
C ILE A 320 9.95 28.17 2.84
N LYS A 321 8.84 27.56 3.29
CA LYS A 321 8.04 27.99 4.44
C LYS A 321 8.32 27.17 5.69
N GLY A 322 8.80 25.94 5.53
CA GLY A 322 9.11 25.03 6.63
C GLY A 322 9.35 23.61 6.15
N ALA A 323 9.89 22.80 7.05
CA ALA A 323 10.05 21.36 6.88
C ALA A 323 9.47 20.66 8.12
N THR A 324 8.65 19.63 7.91
CA THR A 324 8.17 18.80 9.01
C THR A 324 8.39 17.32 8.71
N VAL A 325 8.46 16.51 9.75
CA VAL A 325 8.66 15.07 9.68
C VAL A 325 7.56 14.32 10.43
N ILE A 326 7.14 13.17 9.90
CA ILE A 326 6.44 12.13 10.66
C ILE A 326 7.44 10.98 10.84
N GLU A 327 7.86 10.76 12.08
CA GLU A 327 8.73 9.66 12.47
C GLU A 327 7.91 8.37 12.68
N VAL A 328 8.57 7.22 12.57
CA VAL A 328 7.96 5.93 12.94
C VAL A 328 7.80 5.87 14.47
N ASN A 329 6.56 5.84 14.95
CA ASN A 329 6.25 5.75 16.38
C ASN A 329 5.03 4.86 16.66
N GLU A 330 4.83 4.46 17.92
CA GLU A 330 3.74 3.56 18.33
C GLU A 330 2.35 4.17 18.08
N LYS A 331 2.18 5.45 18.40
CA LYS A 331 0.91 6.16 18.22
C LYS A 331 0.44 6.14 16.76
N LEU A 332 1.35 6.20 15.79
CA LEU A 332 1.02 6.07 14.38
C LEU A 332 0.33 4.74 14.07
N PHE A 333 0.83 3.64 14.63
CA PHE A 333 0.26 2.31 14.40
C PHE A 333 -1.06 2.13 15.14
N ASP A 334 -1.18 2.66 16.36
CA ASP A 334 -2.45 2.66 17.11
C ASP A 334 -3.56 3.39 16.33
N LEU A 335 -3.25 4.54 15.75
CA LEU A 335 -4.21 5.30 14.92
C LEU A 335 -4.60 4.54 13.64
N ALA A 336 -3.66 3.81 13.02
CA ALA A 336 -3.95 3.00 11.84
C ALA A 336 -4.83 1.79 12.17
N ASP A 337 -4.55 1.11 13.29
CA ASP A 337 -5.36 -0.02 13.77
C ASP A 337 -6.78 0.45 14.14
N GLU A 338 -6.91 1.59 14.80
CA GLU A 338 -8.21 2.18 15.12
C GLU A 338 -8.99 2.59 13.85
N ASP A 339 -8.33 3.16 12.85
CA ASP A 339 -9.00 3.54 11.60
C ASP A 339 -9.58 2.33 10.85
N GLU A 340 -8.87 1.19 10.82
CA GLU A 340 -9.37 -0.06 10.24
C GLU A 340 -10.56 -0.62 11.04
N GLN A 341 -10.52 -0.55 12.38
CA GLN A 341 -11.64 -0.96 13.25
C GLN A 341 -12.90 -0.12 12.99
N LEU A 342 -12.76 1.21 12.96
CA LEU A 342 -13.86 2.14 12.68
C LEU A 342 -14.43 1.92 11.27
N SER A 343 -13.57 1.60 10.30
CA SER A 343 -13.99 1.28 8.92
C SER A 343 -14.86 0.02 8.84
N GLN A 344 -14.71 -0.93 9.76
CA GLN A 344 -15.61 -2.07 9.87
C GLN A 344 -16.88 -1.73 10.65
N ALA A 345 -16.74 -1.01 11.77
CA ALA A 345 -17.85 -0.60 12.64
C ALA A 345 -18.88 0.27 11.89
N PHE A 346 -18.43 1.05 10.90
CA PHE A 346 -19.31 1.84 10.03
C PHE A 346 -20.49 1.04 9.45
N PHE A 347 -20.26 -0.23 9.11
CA PHE A 347 -21.28 -1.09 8.50
C PHE A 347 -22.17 -1.82 9.51
N THR A 348 -21.88 -1.69 10.80
CA THR A 348 -22.66 -2.28 11.89
C THR A 348 -23.36 -1.22 12.73
N ALA A 349 -23.31 0.05 12.33
CA ALA A 349 -24.01 1.12 13.01
C ALA A 349 -25.54 0.91 12.90
N ASP A 350 -26.22 0.91 14.04
CA ASP A 350 -27.65 0.64 14.13
C ASP A 350 -28.51 1.91 13.87
N ASP A 351 -27.93 3.09 14.06
CA ASP A 351 -28.60 4.38 13.88
C ASP A 351 -27.66 5.51 13.39
N PRO A 352 -28.22 6.66 12.94
CA PRO A 352 -27.43 7.78 12.45
C PRO A 352 -26.48 8.41 13.49
N ASP A 353 -26.80 8.33 14.78
CA ASP A 353 -25.96 8.92 15.83
C ASP A 353 -24.69 8.07 16.04
N GLU A 354 -24.82 6.74 15.98
CA GLU A 354 -23.67 5.82 15.97
C GLU A 354 -22.80 6.01 14.72
N GLU A 355 -23.41 6.10 13.54
CA GLU A 355 -22.66 6.38 12.30
C GLU A 355 -21.93 7.73 12.40
N ALA A 356 -22.60 8.76 12.90
CA ALA A 356 -22.00 10.08 13.09
C ALA A 356 -20.82 10.02 14.08
N ALA A 357 -20.93 9.27 15.17
CA ALA A 357 -19.83 9.08 16.13
C ALA A 357 -18.61 8.42 15.48
N ILE A 358 -18.82 7.37 14.67
CA ILE A 358 -17.75 6.68 13.93
C ILE A 358 -17.05 7.63 12.95
N ARG A 359 -17.84 8.37 12.14
CA ARG A 359 -17.30 9.34 11.18
C ARG A 359 -16.52 10.45 11.89
N ASN A 360 -17.07 11.01 12.96
CA ASN A 360 -16.40 12.04 13.75
C ASN A 360 -15.10 11.53 14.36
N ARG A 361 -15.04 10.26 14.80
CA ARG A 361 -13.79 9.68 15.29
C ARG A 361 -12.76 9.52 14.16
N LYS A 362 -13.15 9.04 12.97
CA LYS A 362 -12.25 8.99 11.80
C LYS A 362 -11.70 10.38 11.44
N PHE A 363 -12.52 11.43 11.50
CA PHE A 363 -12.03 12.81 11.35
C PHE A 363 -11.05 13.22 12.46
N GLY A 364 -11.31 12.82 13.71
CA GLY A 364 -10.40 13.03 14.84
C GLY A 364 -9.05 12.35 14.64
N ILE A 365 -9.04 11.09 14.15
CA ILE A 365 -7.81 10.36 13.81
C ILE A 365 -6.99 11.15 12.78
N ALA A 366 -7.63 11.66 11.72
CA ALA A 366 -6.94 12.46 10.71
C ALA A 366 -6.25 13.71 11.30
N GLN A 367 -6.89 14.37 12.28
CA GLN A 367 -6.28 15.49 13.01
C GLN A 367 -5.11 15.04 13.90
N GLU A 368 -5.22 13.87 14.52
CA GLU A 368 -4.15 13.32 15.35
C GLU A 368 -2.92 12.92 14.54
N TYR A 369 -3.09 12.44 13.30
CA TYR A 369 -2.00 12.25 12.35
C TYR A 369 -1.28 13.57 12.05
N THR A 370 -2.03 14.65 11.81
CA THR A 370 -1.43 15.99 11.65
C THR A 370 -0.64 16.41 12.90
N ALA A 371 -1.10 16.04 14.10
CA ALA A 371 -0.38 16.30 15.34
C ALA A 371 0.91 15.47 15.53
N LEU A 372 1.13 14.42 14.73
CA LEU A 372 2.41 13.70 14.69
C LEU A 372 3.50 14.47 13.90
N CYS A 373 3.13 15.50 13.15
CA CYS A 373 4.08 16.30 12.39
C CYS A 373 4.96 17.13 13.35
N LYS A 374 6.27 16.93 13.25
CA LYS A 374 7.30 17.64 14.02
C LYS A 374 8.10 18.54 13.09
N SER A 375 8.24 19.82 13.41
CA SER A 375 9.13 20.72 12.67
C SER A 375 10.60 20.30 12.84
N ILE A 376 11.37 20.38 11.76
CA ILE A 376 12.81 20.11 11.74
C ILE A 376 13.59 21.31 11.20
N GLU A 377 14.88 21.38 11.50
CA GLU A 377 15.74 22.46 11.01
C GLU A 377 16.18 22.20 9.57
N ILE A 378 16.36 23.27 8.79
CA ILE A 378 17.00 23.23 7.48
C ILE A 378 18.39 23.84 7.65
N GLN A 379 19.43 23.04 7.51
CA GLN A 379 20.81 23.40 7.89
C GLN A 379 21.75 23.40 6.68
#